data_AF-A0A812E896-F1
#
_entry.id   AF-A0A812E896-F1
#
_cell.length_a   1.000
_cell.length_b   1.000
_cell.length_c   1.000
_cell.angle_alpha   90.00
_cell.angle_beta   90.00
_cell.angle_gamma   90.00
#
_symmetry.space_group_name_H-M   'P 1'
#
loop_
_entity.id
_entity.type
_entity.pdbx_description
1 polymer ?
#
loop_
_entity_poly.entity_id
_entity_poly.type
_entity_poly.pdbx_seq_one_letter_code
_entity_poly.pdbx_strand_id
1 'polypeptide(L)'
;MTLDIGLRRTFQWLFTVAEVKFPILGADLAHYKLIVDILKRSLLDQTTKLTNYGITSTLTSTKLCLALPVDNHFKSVLDKFPSLVRPFTYTETVKHHTVHKIQTFGSPVSSKPRRLSAEKYKLARAEFQHMLDRGIIRPSPSPFRVSTLHGP
;
A
#
# COMPACT_ATOMS: atom_id res chain seq x y z
N MET A 1 23.73 -23.12 -7.22
CA MET A 1 24.50 -22.24 -6.31
C MET A 1 24.00 -22.50 -4.90
N THR A 2 24.91 -22.60 -3.92
CA THR A 2 24.54 -22.78 -2.51
C THR A 2 24.51 -21.41 -1.83
N LEU A 3 23.36 -21.00 -1.30
CA LEU A 3 23.24 -19.79 -0.50
C LEU A 3 23.37 -20.13 0.99
N ASP A 4 24.24 -19.42 1.70
CA ASP A 4 24.33 -19.44 3.16
C ASP A 4 23.94 -18.06 3.71
N ILE A 5 22.97 -18.05 4.61
CA ILE A 5 22.38 -16.87 5.26
C ILE A 5 22.43 -17.00 6.78
N GLY A 6 23.33 -17.83 7.32
CA GLY A 6 23.56 -17.94 8.77
C GLY A 6 22.46 -18.67 9.55
N LEU A 7 21.58 -19.40 8.86
CA LEU A 7 20.50 -20.21 9.46
C LEU A 7 20.90 -21.68 9.67
N ARG A 8 22.22 -21.96 9.69
CA ARG A 8 22.82 -23.29 9.92
C ARG A 8 22.29 -24.39 9.00
N ARG A 9 21.89 -24.02 7.78
CA ARG A 9 21.49 -24.91 6.69
C ARG A 9 21.85 -24.28 5.35
N THR A 10 22.13 -25.11 4.36
CA THR A 10 22.41 -24.70 2.99
C THR A 10 21.13 -24.61 2.17
N PHE A 11 20.99 -23.56 1.37
CA PHE A 11 19.83 -23.38 0.47
C PHE A 11 20.28 -23.57 -0.99
N GLN A 12 19.76 -24.62 -1.64
CA GLN A 12 20.15 -25.03 -2.99
C GLN A 12 19.12 -24.58 -4.03
N TRP A 13 19.31 -23.41 -4.63
CA TRP A 13 18.37 -22.87 -5.60
C TRP A 13 19.08 -22.43 -6.88
N LEU A 14 18.34 -22.41 -7.99
CA LEU A 14 18.78 -21.79 -9.23
C LEU A 14 18.58 -20.28 -9.09
N PHE A 15 19.56 -19.61 -8.48
CA PHE A 15 19.55 -18.16 -8.37
C PHE A 15 19.89 -17.54 -9.72
N THR A 16 19.02 -16.66 -10.20
CA THR A 16 19.34 -15.79 -11.33
C THR A 16 20.24 -14.67 -10.81
N VAL A 17 21.50 -14.64 -11.26
CA VAL A 17 22.40 -13.53 -10.97
C VAL A 17 22.04 -12.38 -11.91
N ALA A 18 21.31 -11.40 -11.40
CA ALA A 18 21.04 -10.17 -12.11
C ALA A 18 22.19 -9.18 -11.88
N GLU A 19 22.53 -8.37 -12.89
CA GLU A 19 23.45 -7.24 -12.74
C GLU A 19 22.74 -6.09 -12.01
N VAL A 20 22.56 -6.27 -10.71
CA VAL A 20 21.96 -5.28 -9.80
C VAL A 20 23.01 -4.78 -8.83
N LYS A 21 22.98 -3.47 -8.55
CA LYS A 21 23.93 -2.85 -7.60
C LYS A 21 23.86 -3.47 -6.19
N PHE A 22 22.72 -4.06 -5.83
CA PHE A 22 22.47 -4.67 -4.53
C PHE A 22 21.76 -6.01 -4.71
N PRO A 23 22.18 -7.07 -4.00
CA PRO A 23 21.51 -8.36 -4.07
C PRO A 23 20.10 -8.23 -3.46
N ILE A 24 19.11 -8.73 -4.18
CA ILE A 24 17.70 -8.73 -3.74
C ILE A 24 17.30 -10.18 -3.52
N LEU A 25 16.68 -10.45 -2.38
CA LEU A 25 16.03 -11.73 -2.10
C LEU A 25 14.53 -11.56 -2.32
N GLY A 26 13.94 -12.42 -3.14
CA GLY A 26 12.52 -12.40 -3.43
C GLY A 26 11.68 -13.07 -2.34
N ALA A 27 10.37 -12.99 -2.50
CA ALA A 27 9.42 -13.77 -1.72
C ALA A 27 9.45 -15.27 -2.06
N ASP A 28 10.20 -15.66 -3.10
CA ASP A 28 10.49 -17.05 -3.48
C ASP A 28 11.21 -17.84 -2.38
N LEU A 29 11.82 -17.16 -1.41
CA LEU A 29 12.32 -17.76 -0.16
C LEU A 29 11.24 -18.52 0.64
N ALA A 30 9.96 -18.30 0.37
CA ALA A 30 8.86 -19.08 0.94
C ALA A 30 9.03 -20.60 0.70
N HIS A 31 9.68 -21.00 -0.41
CA HIS A 31 9.98 -22.41 -0.69
C HIS A 31 10.74 -23.08 0.46
N TYR A 32 11.63 -22.34 1.13
CA TYR A 32 12.44 -22.84 2.23
C TYR A 32 11.83 -22.66 3.61
N LYS A 33 10.57 -22.24 3.67
CA LYS A 33 9.82 -21.90 4.89
C LYS A 33 10.51 -20.79 5.70
N LEU A 34 11.10 -19.83 4.99
CA LEU A 34 11.67 -18.63 5.58
C LEU A 34 10.58 -17.56 5.70
N ILE A 35 10.47 -16.96 6.89
CA ILE A 35 9.59 -15.83 7.18
C ILE A 35 10.42 -14.58 7.34
N VAL A 36 10.10 -13.55 6.56
CA VAL A 36 10.64 -12.20 6.74
C VAL A 36 9.73 -11.44 7.71
N ASP A 37 10.22 -11.17 8.92
CA ASP A 37 9.58 -10.27 9.87
C ASP A 37 10.19 -8.87 9.72
N ILE A 38 9.46 -7.98 9.04
CA ILE A 38 9.89 -6.61 8.75
C ILE A 38 9.95 -5.77 10.03
N LEU A 39 9.03 -6.00 10.98
CA LEU A 39 8.95 -5.23 12.22
C LEU A 39 10.16 -5.53 13.13
N LYS A 40 10.51 -6.80 13.25
CA LYS A 40 11.68 -7.24 14.03
C LYS A 40 12.97 -7.22 13.24
N ARG A 41 12.91 -6.85 11.95
CA ARG A 41 14.04 -6.86 11.01
C ARG A 41 14.75 -8.20 11.04
N SER A 42 14.00 -9.29 10.93
CA SER A 42 14.54 -10.63 11.13
C SER A 42 14.03 -11.63 10.11
N LEU A 43 14.87 -12.60 9.77
CA LEU A 43 14.57 -13.73 8.93
C LEU A 43 14.48 -14.99 9.80
N LEU A 44 13.27 -15.51 9.97
CA LEU A 44 12.98 -16.71 10.75
C LEU A 44 12.93 -17.92 9.82
N ASP A 45 13.70 -18.96 10.12
CA ASP A 45 13.50 -20.27 9.51
C ASP A 45 12.50 -21.10 10.31
N GLN A 46 11.37 -21.45 9.70
CA GLN A 46 10.38 -22.29 10.37
C GLN A 46 10.86 -23.72 10.60
N THR A 47 11.89 -24.18 9.88
CA THR A 47 12.43 -25.55 9.96
C THR A 47 13.38 -25.68 11.14
N THR A 48 14.39 -24.82 11.22
CA THR A 48 15.39 -24.84 12.30
C THR A 48 14.99 -24.00 13.52
N LYS A 49 13.95 -23.17 13.39
CA LYS A 49 13.54 -22.14 14.37
C LYS A 49 14.59 -21.07 14.66
N LEU A 50 15.68 -21.06 13.90
CA LEU A 50 16.72 -20.05 14.01
C LEU A 50 16.26 -18.76 13.36
N THR A 51 16.69 -17.66 13.94
CA THR A 51 16.40 -16.32 13.45
C THR A 51 17.72 -15.61 13.16
N ASN A 52 17.83 -15.03 11.97
CA ASN A 52 18.93 -14.14 11.63
C ASN A 52 18.40 -12.70 11.60
N TYR A 53 19.08 -11.77 12.25
CA TYR A 53 18.68 -10.37 12.31
C TYR A 53 19.31 -9.59 11.16
N GLY A 54 18.47 -8.96 10.35
CA GLY A 54 18.86 -8.09 9.27
C GLY A 54 19.31 -6.72 9.78
N ILE A 55 20.25 -6.12 9.05
CA ILE A 55 20.69 -4.74 9.26
C ILE A 55 19.90 -3.86 8.30
N THR A 56 19.37 -2.73 8.79
CA THR A 56 18.72 -1.76 7.92
C THR A 56 19.77 -1.13 7.00
N SER A 57 19.56 -1.25 5.69
CA SER A 57 20.41 -0.57 4.71
C SER A 57 20.33 0.95 4.91
N THR A 58 21.46 1.64 4.79
CA THR A 58 21.53 3.11 4.80
C THR A 58 20.92 3.74 3.54
N LEU A 59 20.57 2.92 2.55
CA LEU A 59 19.87 3.35 1.35
C LEU A 59 18.41 3.64 1.68
N THR A 60 17.92 4.81 1.28
CA THR A 60 16.51 5.18 1.32
C THR A 60 15.71 4.30 0.36
N SER A 61 15.29 3.12 0.83
CA SER A 61 14.34 2.28 0.12
C SER A 61 12.95 2.89 0.26
N THR A 62 12.56 3.72 -0.70
CA THR A 62 11.16 4.13 -0.97
C THR A 62 11.12 4.96 -2.24
N LYS A 63 11.50 4.34 -3.34
CA LYS A 63 10.87 4.66 -4.63
C LYS A 63 10.21 3.37 -5.06
N LEU A 64 8.96 3.44 -5.50
CA LEU A 64 8.41 2.36 -6.33
C LEU A 64 9.41 2.20 -7.46
N CYS A 65 10.24 1.15 -7.39
CA CYS A 65 11.28 0.92 -8.39
C CYS A 65 10.53 0.41 -9.60
N LEU A 66 10.02 1.34 -10.41
CA LEU A 66 9.68 1.04 -11.78
C LEU A 66 10.96 0.44 -12.35
N ALA A 67 10.93 -0.86 -12.64
CA ALA A 67 12.03 -1.59 -13.26
C ALA A 67 12.17 -1.10 -14.71
N LEU A 68 12.53 0.17 -14.86
CA LEU A 68 12.81 0.79 -16.14
C LEU A 68 14.26 0.42 -16.48
N PRO A 69 14.53 -0.01 -17.72
CA PRO A 69 15.88 -0.20 -18.22
C PRO A 69 16.77 1.01 -17.90
N VAL A 70 18.05 0.75 -17.66
CA VAL A 70 19.04 1.77 -17.25
C VAL A 70 19.06 2.96 -18.23
N ASP A 71 18.83 2.69 -19.53
CA ASP A 71 18.66 3.67 -20.60
C ASP A 71 17.19 3.91 -20.97
N ASN A 72 16.43 4.47 -20.02
CA ASN A 72 15.07 4.88 -20.31
C ASN A 72 14.90 6.40 -20.14
N HIS A 73 14.62 7.10 -21.24
CA HIS A 73 14.37 8.54 -21.28
C HIS A 73 13.31 8.99 -20.24
N PHE A 74 12.33 8.13 -19.94
CA PHE A 74 11.28 8.42 -18.95
C PHE A 74 11.78 8.50 -17.51
N LYS A 75 12.94 7.88 -17.18
CA LYS A 75 13.53 7.96 -15.84
C LYS A 75 13.86 9.40 -15.45
N SER A 76 14.42 10.16 -16.39
CA SER A 76 14.74 11.58 -16.19
C SER A 76 13.50 12.44 -15.92
N VAL A 77 12.36 12.08 -16.50
CA VAL A 77 11.07 12.75 -16.28
C VAL A 77 10.51 12.40 -14.91
N LEU A 78 10.51 11.11 -14.54
CA LEU A 78 10.00 10.65 -13.25
C LEU A 78 10.80 11.18 -12.07
N ASP A 79 12.13 11.32 -12.20
CA ASP A 79 12.96 11.93 -11.16
C ASP A 79 12.64 13.42 -10.93
N LYS A 80 12.12 14.13 -11.94
CA LYS A 80 11.62 15.52 -11.79
C LYS A 80 10.27 15.58 -11.06
N PHE A 81 9.48 14.50 -11.07
CA PHE A 81 8.14 14.44 -10.49
C PHE A 81 7.99 13.28 -9.48
N PRO A 82 8.73 13.31 -8.36
CA PRO A 82 8.74 12.20 -7.40
C PRO A 82 7.37 11.92 -6.76
N SER A 83 6.45 12.89 -6.76
CA SER A 83 5.08 12.69 -6.26
C SER A 83 4.26 11.70 -7.09
N LEU A 84 4.59 11.47 -8.36
CA LEU A 84 3.86 10.54 -9.23
C LEU A 84 4.17 9.06 -8.91
N VAL A 85 5.31 8.80 -8.29
CA VAL A 85 5.83 7.44 -8.03
C VAL A 85 5.68 7.05 -6.55
N ARG A 86 5.22 7.99 -5.70
CA ARG A 86 4.91 7.74 -4.30
C ARG A 86 3.46 7.24 -4.18
N PRO A 87 3.18 6.28 -3.29
CA PRO A 87 1.80 5.90 -2.99
C PRO A 87 1.03 7.14 -2.53
N PHE A 88 -0.13 7.37 -3.14
CA PHE A 88 -0.98 8.52 -2.80
C PHE A 88 -1.44 8.41 -1.34
N THR A 89 -1.21 9.47 -0.55
CA THR A 89 -1.74 9.60 0.79
C THR A 89 -2.83 10.67 0.80
N TYR A 90 -4.04 10.31 1.25
CA TYR A 90 -5.20 11.20 1.35
C TYR A 90 -5.01 12.42 2.28
N THR A 91 -3.91 12.49 3.00
CA THR A 91 -3.55 13.56 3.93
C THR A 91 -2.82 14.73 3.27
N GLU A 92 -2.41 14.63 2.00
CA GLU A 92 -1.73 15.74 1.32
C GLU A 92 -2.71 16.87 0.98
N THR A 93 -2.31 18.11 1.31
CA THR A 93 -3.08 19.30 0.94
C THR A 93 -3.05 19.52 -0.56
N VAL A 94 -4.22 19.67 -1.19
CA VAL A 94 -4.35 19.97 -2.62
C VAL A 94 -3.63 21.29 -2.93
N LYS A 95 -2.68 21.26 -3.87
CA LYS A 95 -1.82 22.42 -4.19
C LYS A 95 -2.48 23.47 -5.09
N HIS A 96 -3.60 23.12 -5.74
CA HIS A 96 -4.30 24.00 -6.67
C HIS A 96 -5.67 24.43 -6.12
N HIS A 97 -6.16 25.58 -6.57
CA HIS A 97 -7.48 26.11 -6.18
C HIS A 97 -8.65 25.59 -7.03
N THR A 98 -8.37 24.76 -8.04
CA THR A 98 -9.42 24.17 -8.86
C THR A 98 -10.29 23.25 -8.02
N VAL A 99 -11.59 23.54 -7.99
CA VAL A 99 -12.61 22.73 -7.31
C VAL A 99 -13.66 22.29 -8.32
N HIS A 100 -14.11 21.04 -8.22
CA HIS A 100 -15.23 20.55 -9.01
C HIS A 100 -16.54 21.08 -8.41
N LYS A 101 -17.35 21.76 -9.24
CA LYS A 101 -18.69 22.22 -8.87
C LYS A 101 -19.73 21.47 -9.69
N ILE A 102 -20.59 20.73 -9.00
CA ILE A 102 -21.79 20.17 -9.62
C ILE A 102 -22.86 21.27 -9.61
N GLN A 103 -23.36 21.64 -10.79
CA GLN A 103 -24.49 22.56 -10.90
C GLN A 103 -25.79 21.79 -10.66
N THR A 104 -26.54 22.17 -9.64
CA THR A 104 -27.84 21.59 -9.31
C THR A 104 -28.93 22.64 -9.52
N PHE A 105 -30.05 22.24 -10.13
CA PHE A 105 -31.22 23.10 -10.34
C PHE A 105 -32.41 22.57 -9.52
N GLY A 106 -33.23 23.47 -8.97
CA GLY A 106 -34.38 23.12 -8.14
C GLY A 106 -34.06 22.88 -6.66
N SER A 107 -35.08 22.48 -5.91
CA SER A 107 -35.01 22.30 -4.45
C SER A 107 -34.28 21.00 -4.05
N PRO A 108 -33.62 20.97 -2.87
CA PRO A 108 -32.97 19.77 -2.38
C PRO A 108 -33.92 18.58 -2.22
N VAL A 109 -33.51 17.42 -2.71
CA VAL A 109 -34.24 16.15 -2.53
C VAL A 109 -33.69 15.42 -1.32
N SER A 110 -34.57 14.82 -0.53
CA SER A 110 -34.22 14.06 0.68
C SER A 110 -35.07 12.80 0.79
N SER A 111 -34.42 11.67 1.10
CA SER A 111 -35.06 10.38 1.34
C SER A 111 -34.65 9.80 2.69
N LYS A 112 -35.54 9.03 3.30
CA LYS A 112 -35.27 8.38 4.59
C LYS A 112 -34.18 7.31 4.42
N PRO A 113 -33.19 7.24 5.32
CA PRO A 113 -32.20 6.16 5.30
C PRO A 113 -32.88 4.79 5.38
N ARG A 114 -32.41 3.83 4.58
CA ARG A 114 -32.88 2.44 4.67
C ARG A 114 -32.11 1.69 5.74
N ARG A 115 -32.81 0.76 6.40
CA ARG A 115 -32.21 -0.13 7.41
C ARG A 115 -31.24 -1.09 6.73
N LEU A 116 -30.09 -1.29 7.37
CA LEU A 116 -29.13 -2.33 7.03
C LEU A 116 -29.29 -3.48 8.03
N SER A 117 -28.95 -4.71 7.61
CA SER A 117 -28.78 -5.83 8.56
C SER A 117 -27.62 -5.53 9.52
N ALA A 118 -27.60 -6.19 10.68
CA ALA A 118 -26.56 -5.96 11.70
C ALA A 118 -25.14 -6.14 11.15
N GLU A 119 -24.91 -7.20 10.36
CA GLU A 119 -23.63 -7.48 9.70
C GLU A 119 -23.22 -6.36 8.74
N LYS A 120 -24.12 -5.96 7.82
CA LYS A 120 -23.84 -4.89 6.85
C LYS A 120 -23.64 -3.54 7.54
N TYR A 121 -24.40 -3.26 8.61
CA TYR A 121 -24.24 -2.05 9.39
C TYR A 121 -22.87 -1.99 10.09
N LYS A 122 -22.41 -3.09 10.69
CA LYS A 122 -21.11 -3.16 11.36
C LYS A 122 -19.96 -2.89 10.39
N LEU A 123 -19.98 -3.53 9.22
CA LEU A 123 -18.97 -3.32 8.17
C LEU A 123 -19.01 -1.89 7.63
N ALA A 124 -20.19 -1.38 7.26
CA ALA A 124 -20.33 -0.02 6.75
C ALA A 124 -19.85 1.02 7.77
N ARG A 125 -20.20 0.85 9.05
CA ARG A 125 -19.76 1.77 10.12
C ARG A 125 -18.25 1.79 10.28
N ALA A 126 -17.59 0.63 10.24
CA ALA A 126 -16.13 0.54 10.33
C ALA A 126 -15.44 1.25 9.15
N GLU A 127 -15.95 1.04 7.94
CA GLU A 127 -15.42 1.69 6.74
C GLU A 127 -15.63 3.21 6.77
N PHE A 128 -16.82 3.69 7.16
CA PHE A 128 -17.06 5.13 7.29
C PHE A 128 -16.19 5.78 8.37
N GLN A 129 -15.95 5.08 9.48
CA GLN A 129 -15.03 5.60 10.51
C GLN A 129 -13.61 5.73 9.95
N HIS A 130 -13.13 4.71 9.23
CA HIS A 130 -11.82 4.77 8.58
C HIS A 130 -11.71 5.91 7.56
N MET A 131 -12.76 6.14 6.77
CA MET A 131 -12.81 7.28 5.84
C MET A 131 -12.81 8.63 6.55
N LEU A 132 -13.48 8.75 7.71
CA LEU A 132 -13.45 9.94 8.55
C LEU A 132 -12.03 10.19 9.09
N ASP A 133 -11.39 9.16 9.64
CA ASP A 133 -10.04 9.24 10.22
C ASP A 133 -9.01 9.63 9.15
N ARG A 134 -9.23 9.22 7.88
CA ARG A 134 -8.40 9.60 6.73
C ARG A 134 -8.76 10.96 6.11
N GLY A 135 -9.76 11.66 6.61
CA GLY A 135 -10.19 12.96 6.08
C GLY A 135 -10.85 12.90 4.70
N ILE A 136 -11.27 11.72 4.24
CA ILE A 136 -11.91 11.53 2.92
C ILE A 136 -13.35 12.05 2.94
N ILE A 137 -14.06 11.84 4.05
CA ILE A 137 -15.43 12.31 4.26
C ILE A 137 -15.51 13.21 5.49
N ARG A 138 -16.58 14.00 5.58
CA ARG A 138 -16.90 14.83 6.75
C ARG A 138 -18.41 14.91 6.98
N PRO A 139 -18.87 15.08 8.23
CA PRO A 139 -20.25 15.45 8.49
C PRO A 139 -20.60 16.77 7.80
N SER A 140 -21.82 16.84 7.26
CA SER A 140 -22.33 18.02 6.57
C SER A 140 -23.77 18.29 6.98
N PRO A 141 -24.14 19.54 7.32
CA PRO A 141 -25.53 19.92 7.58
C PRO A 141 -26.33 20.13 6.29
N SER A 142 -26.10 19.31 5.25
CA SER A 142 -26.73 19.47 3.94
C SER A 142 -28.23 19.09 3.97
N PRO A 143 -29.10 19.85 3.30
CA PRO A 143 -30.51 19.47 3.12
C PRO A 143 -30.68 18.31 2.12
N PHE A 144 -29.65 18.00 1.32
CA PHE A 144 -29.66 16.86 0.41
C PHE A 144 -29.39 15.56 1.18
N ARG A 145 -30.25 14.55 0.97
CA ARG A 145 -30.05 13.19 1.49
C ARG A 145 -30.54 12.18 0.46
N VAL A 146 -29.71 11.86 -0.52
CA VAL A 146 -30.12 11.03 -1.66
C VAL A 146 -29.08 9.96 -1.95
N SER A 147 -28.82 9.09 -0.97
CA SER A 147 -28.00 7.90 -1.19
C SER A 147 -28.39 6.86 -0.15
N THR A 148 -29.05 5.79 -0.61
CA THR A 148 -29.20 4.60 0.21
C THR A 148 -27.99 3.72 -0.07
N LEU A 149 -27.29 3.28 0.98
CA LEU A 149 -26.24 2.27 0.84
C LEU A 149 -26.93 0.97 0.44
N HIS A 150 -26.65 0.52 -0.76
CA HIS A 150 -27.04 -0.80 -1.22
C HIS A 150 -25.84 -1.72 -0.96
N GLY A 151 -26.07 -2.85 -0.30
CA GLY A 151 -25.08 -3.92 -0.35
C GLY A 151 -25.22 -4.66 -1.68
N PRO A 152 -24.16 -5.32 -2.18
CA PRO A 152 -24.33 -6.39 -3.15
C PRO A 152 -25.26 -7.47 -2.61
#